data_AF-A0A2T2T092-F1
#
_entry.id   AF-A0A2T2T092-F1
#
_cell.length_a   1.000
_cell.length_b   1.000
_cell.length_c   1.000
_cell.angle_alpha   90.00
_cell.angle_beta   90.00
_cell.angle_gamma   90.00
#
_symmetry.space_group_name_H-M   'P 1'
#
loop_
_entity.id
_entity.type
_entity.pdbx_description
1 polymer ?
#
loop_
_entity_poly.entity_id
_entity_poly.type
_entity_poly.pdbx_seq_one_letter_code
_entity_poly.pdbx_strand_id
1 'polypeptide(L)'
;MAPIRRLVEALLRFGLRRTFRQVCWVGDWPPSLPDGPVIAYANHHHFYDGHLAWLLFPRRLDRPSTIWMADWERAPFFAAVGAQPFPDDDPARRAATLRRTARRFRAHPRTVLVYYPEGTLHAP
;
A
#
# COMPACT_ATOMS: atom_id res chain seq x y z
N MET A 1 16.63 -8.98 5.92
CA MET A 1 15.32 -8.45 5.44
C MET A 1 14.84 -9.07 4.12
N ALA A 2 15.72 -9.44 3.17
CA ALA A 2 15.32 -10.08 1.91
C ALA A 2 14.42 -11.35 2.02
N PRO A 3 14.64 -12.30 2.96
CA PRO A 3 13.78 -13.49 3.03
C PRO A 3 12.36 -13.18 3.48
N ILE A 4 12.18 -12.29 4.47
CA ILE A 4 10.86 -11.85 4.94
C ILE A 4 10.10 -11.15 3.82
N ARG A 5 10.76 -10.24 3.09
CA ARG A 5 10.12 -9.57 1.95
C ARG A 5 9.64 -10.56 0.89
N ARG A 6 10.47 -11.54 0.51
CA ARG A 6 10.08 -12.58 -0.47
C ARG A 6 8.89 -13.41 0.02
N LEU A 7 8.88 -13.77 1.29
CA LEU A 7 7.77 -14.49 1.92
C LEU A 7 6.48 -13.66 1.88
N VAL A 8 6.53 -12.40 2.29
CA VAL A 8 5.35 -11.51 2.27
C VAL A 8 4.84 -11.31 0.86
N GLU A 9 5.72 -11.08 -0.12
CA GLU A 9 5.32 -11.00 -1.53
C GLU A 9 4.69 -12.31 -2.04
N ALA A 10 5.17 -13.47 -1.58
CA ALA A 10 4.54 -14.75 -1.91
C ALA A 10 3.15 -14.88 -1.29
N LEU A 11 2.96 -14.46 -0.04
CA LEU A 11 1.65 -14.43 0.64
C LEU A 11 0.67 -13.50 -0.07
N LEU A 12 1.11 -12.30 -0.46
CA LEU A 12 0.31 -11.35 -1.24
C LEU A 12 -0.15 -11.96 -2.56
N ARG A 13 0.77 -12.58 -3.32
CA ARG A 13 0.44 -13.26 -4.58
C ARG A 13 -0.52 -14.42 -4.37
N PHE A 14 -0.31 -15.23 -3.34
CA PHE A 14 -1.17 -16.34 -3.00
C PHE A 14 -2.59 -15.87 -2.65
N GLY A 15 -2.71 -14.85 -1.78
CA GLY A 15 -3.99 -14.25 -1.40
C GLY A 15 -4.76 -13.72 -2.60
N LEU A 16 -4.09 -12.99 -3.50
CA LEU A 16 -4.70 -12.47 -4.73
C LEU A 16 -5.22 -13.60 -5.64
N ARG A 17 -4.40 -14.62 -5.89
CA ARG A 17 -4.77 -15.75 -6.77
C ARG A 17 -5.91 -16.60 -6.22
N ARG A 18 -6.00 -16.74 -4.90
CA ARG A 18 -7.05 -17.53 -4.24
C ARG A 18 -8.38 -16.77 -4.16
N THR A 19 -8.33 -15.45 -4.08
CA THR A 19 -9.51 -14.62 -3.81
C THR A 19 -10.16 -14.12 -5.09
N PHE A 20 -9.35 -13.63 -6.03
CA PHE A 20 -9.87 -13.02 -7.26
C PHE A 20 -9.80 -14.00 -8.41
N ARG A 21 -10.93 -14.21 -9.08
CA ARG A 21 -10.95 -14.92 -10.37
C ARG A 21 -10.13 -14.17 -11.41
N GLN A 22 -10.27 -12.85 -11.45
CA GLN A 22 -9.57 -11.97 -12.38
C GLN A 22 -9.46 -10.56 -11.78
N VAL A 23 -8.35 -9.87 -12.08
CA VAL A 23 -8.13 -8.45 -11.77
C VAL A 23 -7.89 -7.74 -13.08
N CYS A 24 -8.72 -6.74 -13.40
CA CYS A 24 -8.64 -5.98 -14.64
C CYS A 24 -8.33 -4.52 -14.35
N TRP A 25 -7.56 -3.90 -15.25
CA TRP A 25 -7.49 -2.45 -15.35
C TRP A 25 -8.53 -1.99 -16.37
N VAL A 26 -9.22 -0.89 -16.10
CA VAL A 26 -10.19 -0.27 -17.00
C VAL A 26 -9.64 1.09 -17.43
N GLY A 27 -9.51 1.31 -18.73
CA GLY A 27 -8.89 2.50 -19.32
C GLY A 27 -7.51 2.23 -19.91
N ASP A 28 -6.82 3.30 -20.30
CA ASP A 28 -5.51 3.22 -20.96
C ASP A 28 -4.43 2.65 -20.04
N TRP A 29 -3.53 1.87 -20.64
CA TRP A 29 -2.45 1.18 -19.91
C TRP A 29 -1.07 1.37 -20.58
N PRO A 30 -0.02 1.68 -19.79
CA PRO A 30 -0.05 2.02 -18.37
C PRO A 30 -0.65 3.42 -18.13
N PRO A 31 -1.24 3.68 -16.95
CA PRO A 31 -1.67 5.03 -16.61
C PRO A 31 -0.48 5.98 -16.59
N SER A 32 -0.68 7.21 -17.08
CA SER A 32 0.28 8.29 -16.87
C SER A 32 0.32 8.66 -15.39
N LEU A 33 1.51 8.73 -14.81
CA LEU A 33 1.72 9.14 -13.44
C LEU A 33 2.74 10.28 -13.41
N PRO A 34 2.57 11.29 -12.54
CA PRO A 34 3.48 12.42 -12.50
C PRO A 34 4.89 11.99 -12.06
N ASP A 35 5.85 12.81 -12.49
CA ASP A 35 7.22 12.78 -12.00
C ASP A 35 7.27 13.36 -10.59
N GLY A 36 7.48 12.48 -9.62
CA GLY A 36 7.46 12.81 -8.20
C GLY A 36 6.46 12.00 -7.39
N PRO A 37 6.38 12.28 -6.07
CA PRO A 37 5.60 11.48 -5.16
C PRO A 37 4.11 11.55 -5.50
N VAL A 38 3.44 10.40 -5.44
CA VAL A 38 2.00 10.29 -5.74
C VAL A 38 1.26 9.90 -4.49
N ILE A 39 0.11 10.52 -4.25
CA ILE A 39 -0.90 10.02 -3.31
C ILE A 39 -2.04 9.44 -4.16
N ALA A 40 -2.14 8.12 -4.19
CA ALA A 40 -3.23 7.41 -4.83
C ALA A 40 -4.41 7.35 -3.86
N TYR A 41 -5.39 8.20 -4.11
CA TYR A 41 -6.65 8.25 -3.38
C TYR A 41 -7.57 7.14 -3.88
N ALA A 42 -8.05 6.29 -2.99
CA ALA A 42 -8.98 5.22 -3.31
C ALA A 42 -10.02 5.02 -2.22
N ASN A 43 -11.17 4.48 -2.61
CA ASN A 43 -12.13 3.88 -1.70
C ASN A 43 -11.54 2.58 -1.08
N HIS A 44 -12.05 2.16 0.08
CA HIS A 44 -11.59 0.95 0.76
C HIS A 44 -12.77 0.04 1.05
N HIS A 45 -12.76 -1.16 0.49
CA HIS A 45 -13.83 -2.14 0.62
C HIS A 45 -13.36 -3.38 1.38
N HIS A 46 -12.09 -3.74 1.23
CA HIS A 46 -11.58 -4.97 1.83
C HIS A 46 -10.08 -4.90 2.12
N PHE A 47 -9.58 -5.73 3.05
CA PHE A 47 -8.15 -5.80 3.34
C PHE A 47 -7.28 -6.16 2.11
N TYR A 48 -7.88 -6.80 1.11
CA TYR A 48 -7.21 -7.12 -0.15
C TYR A 48 -6.91 -5.89 -1.01
N ASP A 49 -7.48 -4.73 -0.72
CA ASP A 49 -7.16 -3.49 -1.44
C ASP A 49 -5.69 -3.13 -1.26
N GLY A 50 -5.11 -3.39 -0.09
CA GLY A 50 -3.66 -3.29 0.13
C GLY A 50 -2.84 -4.26 -0.74
N HIS A 51 -3.38 -5.45 -1.04
CA HIS A 51 -2.73 -6.42 -1.91
C HIS A 51 -2.83 -5.99 -3.39
N LEU A 52 -3.98 -5.45 -3.79
CA LEU A 52 -4.20 -4.89 -5.12
C LEU A 52 -3.29 -3.66 -5.36
N ALA A 53 -3.13 -2.80 -4.36
CA ALA A 53 -2.18 -1.70 -4.37
C ALA A 53 -0.73 -2.18 -4.56
N TRP A 54 -0.32 -3.24 -3.85
CA TRP A 54 1.00 -3.86 -4.05
C TRP A 54 1.17 -4.46 -5.46
N LEU A 55 0.12 -5.11 -5.98
CA LEU A 55 0.13 -5.65 -7.34
C LEU A 55 0.27 -4.54 -8.38
N LEU A 56 -0.48 -3.45 -8.25
CA LEU A 56 -0.48 -2.36 -9.22
C LEU A 56 0.86 -1.59 -9.18
N PHE A 57 1.20 -0.99 -8.05
CA PHE A 57 2.29 -0.01 -8.00
C PHE A 57 3.68 -0.68 -8.03
N PRO A 58 4.12 -1.43 -7.00
CA PRO A 58 5.42 -2.10 -7.03
C PRO A 58 5.56 -3.11 -8.16
N ARG A 59 4.51 -3.89 -8.44
CA ARG A 59 4.67 -5.09 -9.27
C ARG A 59 4.36 -4.88 -10.75
N ARG A 60 3.47 -3.96 -11.11
CA ARG A 60 3.10 -3.69 -12.53
C ARG A 60 3.64 -2.37 -13.05
N LEU A 61 3.73 -1.34 -12.21
CA LEU A 61 4.19 0.00 -12.62
C LEU A 61 5.63 0.32 -12.19
N ASP A 62 6.31 -0.62 -11.51
CA ASP A 62 7.65 -0.42 -10.96
C ASP A 62 7.77 0.88 -10.14
N ARG A 63 6.75 1.15 -9.32
CA ARG A 63 6.73 2.28 -8.38
C ARG A 63 6.74 1.75 -6.95
N PRO A 64 7.74 2.11 -6.12
CA PRO A 64 7.69 1.82 -4.70
C PRO A 64 6.38 2.33 -4.11
N SER A 65 5.73 1.55 -3.25
CA SER A 65 4.51 2.00 -2.57
C SER A 65 4.63 1.93 -1.06
N THR A 66 3.75 2.67 -0.41
CA THR A 66 3.55 2.64 1.03
C THR A 66 2.06 2.82 1.34
N ILE A 67 1.63 2.23 2.45
CA ILE A 67 0.26 2.28 2.95
C ILE A 67 0.32 2.52 4.46
N TRP A 68 -0.67 3.21 4.99
CA TRP A 68 -0.89 3.39 6.42
C TRP A 68 -1.93 2.38 6.91
N MET A 69 -1.63 1.72 8.04
CA MET A 69 -2.49 0.68 8.61
C MET A 69 -2.79 0.99 10.08
N ALA A 70 -4.06 1.08 10.43
CA ALA A 70 -4.50 1.20 11.82
C ALA A 70 -4.10 -0.05 12.63
N ASP A 71 -4.50 -1.22 12.13
CA ASP A 71 -4.24 -2.54 12.72
C ASP A 71 -2.81 -3.09 12.48
N TRP A 72 -1.82 -2.24 12.29
CA TRP A 72 -0.46 -2.67 11.89
C TRP A 72 0.16 -3.68 12.85
N GLU A 73 -0.11 -3.59 14.15
CA GLU A 73 0.40 -4.52 15.17
C GLU A 73 -0.05 -5.96 14.97
N ARG A 74 -1.17 -6.19 14.29
CA ARG A 74 -1.66 -7.55 13.98
C ARG A 74 -0.86 -8.21 12.88
N ALA A 75 -0.18 -7.43 12.04
CA ALA A 75 0.57 -7.92 10.89
C ALA A 75 1.81 -7.07 10.56
N PRO A 76 2.77 -6.92 11.50
CA PRO A 76 3.92 -6.02 11.35
C PRO A 76 4.87 -6.43 10.23
N PHE A 77 4.82 -7.70 9.80
CA PHE A 77 5.61 -8.21 8.69
C PHE A 77 5.32 -7.51 7.35
N PHE A 78 4.14 -6.89 7.17
CA PHE A 78 3.86 -6.07 5.99
C PHE A 78 4.75 -4.81 5.89
N ALA A 79 5.47 -4.44 6.95
CA ALA A 79 6.52 -3.42 6.86
C ALA A 79 7.59 -3.77 5.82
N ALA A 80 7.84 -5.06 5.57
CA ALA A 80 8.79 -5.53 4.55
C ALA A 80 8.40 -5.14 3.11
N VAL A 81 7.12 -4.84 2.88
CA VAL A 81 6.57 -4.37 1.59
C VAL A 81 6.05 -2.93 1.66
N GLY A 82 6.44 -2.19 2.70
CA GLY A 82 6.21 -0.75 2.78
C GLY A 82 5.01 -0.30 3.60
N ALA A 83 4.30 -1.19 4.29
CA ALA A 83 3.26 -0.79 5.24
C ALA A 83 3.84 -0.05 6.46
N GLN A 84 3.13 0.94 6.97
CA GLN A 84 3.51 1.75 8.12
C GLN A 84 2.35 1.80 9.14
N PRO A 85 2.65 1.88 10.45
CA PRO A 85 1.61 1.99 11.46
C PRO A 85 0.96 3.37 11.44
N PHE A 86 -0.36 3.42 11.53
CA PHE A 86 -1.13 4.65 11.63
C PHE A 86 -2.40 4.40 12.47
N PRO A 87 -2.23 4.07 13.76
CA PRO A 87 -3.34 3.74 14.66
C PRO A 87 -4.16 4.98 15.00
N ASP A 88 -5.44 4.80 15.33
CA ASP A 88 -6.35 5.90 15.62
C ASP A 88 -6.08 6.57 16.98
N ASP A 89 -5.55 5.83 17.94
CA ASP A 89 -5.40 6.19 19.35
C ASP A 89 -3.99 6.66 19.75
N ASP A 90 -3.02 6.69 18.83
CA ASP A 90 -1.65 7.17 19.09
C ASP A 90 -1.23 8.30 18.12
N PRO A 91 -1.53 9.57 18.48
CA PRO A 91 -1.18 10.74 17.67
C PRO A 91 0.33 10.89 17.45
N ALA A 92 1.17 10.50 18.42
CA ALA A 92 2.61 10.62 18.33
C ALA A 92 3.15 9.69 17.24
N ARG A 93 2.63 8.46 17.18
CA ARG A 93 2.99 7.48 16.15
C ARG A 93 2.47 7.87 14.77
N ARG A 94 1.25 8.41 14.66
CA ARG A 94 0.74 8.99 13.40
C ARG A 94 1.66 10.10 12.90
N ALA A 95 2.05 11.04 13.77
CA ALA A 95 2.98 12.12 13.42
C ALA A 95 4.35 11.58 12.98
N ALA A 96 4.86 10.53 13.63
CA ALA A 96 6.10 9.86 13.22
C ALA A 96 5.98 9.24 11.81
N THR A 97 4.84 8.61 11.51
CA THR A 97 4.55 8.01 10.19
C THR A 97 4.39 9.06 9.09
N LEU A 98 3.76 10.20 9.37
CA LEU A 98 3.71 11.35 8.46
C LEU A 98 5.12 11.82 8.10
N ARG A 99 5.97 12.07 9.12
CA ARG A 99 7.37 12.50 8.91
C ARG A 99 8.18 11.44 8.15
N ARG A 100 7.97 10.15 8.44
CA ARG A 100 8.63 9.04 7.73
C ARG A 100 8.23 8.99 6.25
N THR A 101 6.94 9.17 5.97
CA THR A 101 6.41 9.21 4.60
C THR A 101 6.97 10.40 3.83
N ALA A 102 6.99 11.60 4.43
CA ALA A 102 7.59 12.79 3.82
C ALA A 102 9.09 12.61 3.53
N ARG A 103 9.86 12.00 4.44
CA ARG A 103 11.27 11.65 4.18
C ARG A 103 11.41 10.66 3.03
N ARG A 104 10.53 9.64 2.95
CA ARG A 104 10.54 8.67 1.86
C ARG A 104 10.23 9.32 0.52
N PHE A 105 9.27 10.24 0.47
CA PHE A 105 8.95 11.02 -0.74
C PHE A 105 10.15 11.82 -1.25
N ARG A 106 10.94 12.42 -0.34
CA ARG A 106 12.17 13.15 -0.72
C ARG A 106 13.27 12.21 -1.22
N ALA A 107 13.50 11.08 -0.53
CA ALA A 107 14.57 10.15 -0.88
C ALA A 107 14.24 9.27 -2.11
N HIS A 108 12.96 8.97 -2.33
CA HIS A 108 12.46 8.11 -3.39
C HIS A 108 11.26 8.79 -4.05
N PRO A 109 11.50 9.77 -4.93
CA PRO A 109 10.43 10.60 -5.50
C PRO A 109 9.41 9.78 -6.29
N ARG A 110 9.73 8.58 -6.77
CA ARG A 110 8.74 7.71 -7.43
C ARG A 110 7.76 7.01 -6.48
N THR A 111 7.87 7.22 -5.17
CA THR A 111 7.01 6.55 -4.17
C THR A 111 5.54 6.92 -4.34
N VAL A 112 4.66 5.94 -4.20
CA VAL A 112 3.21 6.09 -4.13
C VAL A 112 2.74 5.84 -2.70
N LEU A 113 2.06 6.79 -2.08
CA LEU A 113 1.23 6.53 -0.90
C LEU A 113 -0.15 6.09 -1.40
N VAL A 114 -0.57 4.89 -1.04
CA VAL A 114 -1.98 4.49 -1.23
C VAL A 114 -2.74 4.91 0.01
N TYR A 115 -3.74 5.77 -0.21
CA TYR A 115 -4.48 6.42 0.84
C TYR A 115 -5.97 6.11 0.72
N TYR A 116 -6.51 5.61 1.83
CA TYR A 116 -7.92 5.28 2.04
C TYR A 116 -8.49 6.26 3.07
N PRO A 117 -8.99 7.43 2.63
CA PRO A 117 -9.28 8.55 3.52
C PRO A 117 -10.45 8.33 4.45
N GLU A 118 -11.42 7.53 4.00
CA GLU A 118 -12.66 7.29 4.71
C GLU A 118 -12.45 6.48 5.99
N GLY A 119 -11.29 5.83 6.13
CA GLY A 119 -10.92 5.07 7.33
C GLY A 119 -11.82 3.89 7.63
N THR A 120 -12.78 3.58 6.76
CA THR A 120 -13.83 2.58 6.93
C THR A 120 -13.84 1.65 5.73
N LEU A 121 -14.23 0.40 5.98
CA LEU A 121 -14.44 -0.59 4.94
C LEU A 121 -15.88 -0.50 4.46
N HIS A 122 -16.07 -0.32 3.15
CA HIS A 122 -17.36 -0.41 2.49
C HIS A 122 -17.67 -1.86 2.16
N ALA A 123 -18.74 -2.39 2.75
CA ALA A 123 -19.31 -3.64 2.27
C ALA A 123 -19.80 -3.44 0.81
N PRO A 124 -19.62 -4.45 -0.07
CA PRO A 124 -20.17 -4.39 -1.43
C PRO A 124 -21.70 -4.30 -1.44
#